data_AF-A0A853F2D4-F1
#
_entry.id   AF-A0A853F2D4-F1
#
_cell.length_a   1.000
_cell.length_b   1.000
_cell.length_c   1.000
_cell.angle_alpha   90.00
_cell.angle_beta   90.00
_cell.angle_gamma   90.00
#
_symmetry.space_group_name_H-M   'P 1'
#
loop_
_entity.id
_entity.type
_entity.pdbx_description
1 polymer ?
#
loop_
_entity_poly.entity_id
_entity_poly.type
_entity_poly.pdbx_seq_one_letter_code
_entity_poly.pdbx_strand_id
1 'polypeptide(L)'
;MGQTLNHEYSLLELLKRPKVNYELLSKIESGKPFLTDKTLSSIVENEIKYKGYIKRQLEEIEKYRKNEDTKLPEDMDYTLSQNLLLP
;
A
#
# COMPACT_ATOMS: atom_id res chain seq x y z
N MET A 1 11.49 -2.71 22.03
CA MET A 1 12.76 -2.47 21.30
C MET A 1 12.49 -1.44 20.20
N GLY A 2 12.89 -0.19 20.43
CA GLY A 2 12.76 0.90 19.45
C GLY A 2 13.93 0.88 18.48
N GLN A 3 13.66 1.02 17.19
CA GLN A 3 14.71 1.12 16.17
C GLN A 3 15.25 2.56 16.15
N THR A 4 16.58 2.71 16.16
CA THR A 4 17.28 3.99 16.01
C THR A 4 17.06 4.55 14.60
N LEU A 5 16.87 5.87 14.51
CA LEU A 5 16.75 6.58 13.23
C LEU A 5 18.16 6.82 12.68
N ASN A 6 18.45 6.33 11.47
CA ASN A 6 19.78 6.46 10.84
C ASN A 6 19.96 7.76 10.03
N HIS A 7 18.90 8.56 9.86
CA HIS A 7 18.90 9.88 9.22
C HIS A 7 17.64 10.66 9.59
N GLU A 8 17.50 11.90 9.13
CA GLU A 8 16.30 12.72 9.29
C GLU A 8 15.13 12.11 8.51
N TYR A 9 13.96 11.98 9.15
CA TYR A 9 12.74 11.51 8.52
C TYR A 9 11.65 12.57 8.66
N SER A 10 10.87 12.76 7.59
CA SER A 10 9.65 13.54 7.69
C SER A 10 8.60 12.82 8.56
N LEU A 11 7.71 13.58 9.20
CA LEU A 11 6.57 13.01 9.94
C LEU A 11 5.70 12.12 9.05
N LEU A 12 5.59 12.46 7.76
CA LEU A 12 4.91 11.66 6.75
C LEU A 12 5.53 10.28 6.58
N GLU A 13 6.86 10.19 6.49
CA GLU A 13 7.58 8.92 6.36
C GLU A 13 7.49 8.09 7.64
N LEU A 14 7.51 8.73 8.80
CA LEU A 14 7.31 8.04 10.07
C LEU A 14 5.90 7.45 10.14
N LEU A 15 4.86 8.19 9.73
CA LEU A 15 3.46 7.73 9.80
C LEU A 15 3.16 6.53 8.90
N LYS A 16 3.96 6.31 7.85
CA LYS A 16 3.87 5.10 7.00
C LYS A 16 4.35 3.82 7.72
N ARG A 17 5.05 3.93 8.86
CA ARG A 17 5.58 2.76 9.57
C ARG A 17 4.46 2.07 10.37
N PRO A 18 4.38 0.72 10.38
CA PRO A 18 3.29 -0.01 11.04
C PRO A 18 3.11 0.30 12.54
N LYS A 19 4.21 0.69 13.22
CA LYS A 19 4.23 0.95 14.67
C LYS A 19 4.09 2.43 15.02
N VAL A 20 3.82 3.29 14.05
CA VAL A 20 3.67 4.74 14.24
C VAL A 20 2.22 5.12 13.91
N ASN A 21 1.62 5.95 14.77
CA ASN A 21 0.29 6.51 14.58
C ASN A 21 0.33 8.03 14.81
N TYR A 22 -0.75 8.71 14.42
CA TYR A 22 -0.86 10.16 14.48
C TYR A 22 -0.72 10.68 15.92
N GLU A 23 -1.29 9.97 16.89
CA GLU A 23 -1.21 10.32 18.31
C GLU A 23 0.23 10.24 18.87
N LEU A 24 1.05 9.31 18.37
CA LEU A 24 2.46 9.26 18.74
C LEU A 24 3.22 10.44 18.16
N LEU A 25 2.95 10.81 16.91
CA LEU A 25 3.59 11.95 16.25
C LEU A 25 3.17 13.28 16.86
N SER A 26 1.94 13.41 17.34
CA SER A 26 1.43 14.66 17.92
C SER A 26 2.12 15.08 19.22
N LYS A 27 2.90 14.17 19.83
CA LYS A 27 3.76 14.44 20.99
C LYS A 27 5.05 15.18 20.62
N ILE A 28 5.38 15.32 19.34
CA ILE A 28 6.58 16.00 18.86
C ILE A 28 6.32 17.49 18.79
N GLU A 29 6.86 18.26 19.74
CA GLU A 29 6.60 19.70 19.87
C GLU A 29 6.93 20.50 18.59
N SER A 30 8.04 20.17 17.94
CA SER A 30 8.48 20.83 16.70
C SER A 30 7.58 20.55 15.49
N GLY A 31 6.70 19.56 15.57
CA GLY A 31 5.75 19.21 14.51
C GLY A 31 4.40 19.93 14.61
N LYS A 32 4.18 20.72 15.67
CA LYS A 32 2.91 21.44 15.86
C LYS A 32 2.68 22.47 14.74
N PRO A 33 1.40 22.75 14.38
CA PRO A 33 0.18 22.23 15.01
C PRO A 33 -0.24 20.84 14.50
N PHE A 34 -0.95 20.10 15.34
CA PHE A 34 -1.60 18.83 14.98
C PHE A 34 -3.11 18.95 15.07
N LEU A 35 -3.82 18.08 14.35
CA LEU A 35 -5.26 17.93 14.46
C LEU A 35 -5.64 17.46 15.86
N THR A 36 -6.61 18.14 16.47
CA THR A 36 -7.20 17.76 17.76
C THR A 36 -8.39 16.82 17.60
N ASP A 37 -9.07 16.89 16.45
CA ASP A 37 -10.16 15.99 16.11
C ASP A 37 -9.63 14.58 15.82
N LYS A 38 -10.08 13.61 16.62
CA LYS A 38 -9.67 12.20 16.51
C LYS A 38 -10.19 11.54 15.23
N THR A 39 -11.35 11.94 14.74
CA THR A 39 -11.93 11.43 13.50
C THR A 39 -11.10 11.88 12.31
N LEU A 40 -10.79 13.17 12.23
CA LEU A 40 -9.99 13.72 11.13
C LEU A 40 -8.56 13.18 11.13
N SER A 41 -7.92 13.10 12.30
CA SER A 41 -6.57 12.53 12.40
C SER A 41 -6.52 11.05 12.02
N SER A 42 -7.55 10.26 12.37
CA SER A 42 -7.67 8.87 11.93
C SER A 42 -7.85 8.71 10.43
N ILE A 43 -8.65 9.58 9.79
CA ILE A 43 -8.81 9.60 8.33
C ILE A 43 -7.47 9.89 7.66
N VAL A 44 -6.74 10.91 8.12
CA VAL A 44 -5.41 11.27 7.59
C VAL A 44 -4.42 10.12 7.75
N GLU A 45 -4.39 9.47 8.91
CA GLU A 45 -3.53 8.32 9.15
C GLU A 45 -3.85 7.16 8.20
N ASN A 46 -5.13 6.82 8.03
CA ASN A 46 -5.55 5.75 7.11
C ASN A 46 -5.17 6.07 5.67
N GLU A 47 -5.49 7.27 5.19
CA GLU A 47 -5.11 7.71 3.84
C GLU A 47 -3.61 7.55 3.61
N ILE A 48 -2.78 8.02 4.54
CA ILE A 48 -1.32 7.95 4.39
C ILE A 48 -0.80 6.50 4.40
N LYS A 49 -1.32 5.66 5.31
CA LYS A 49 -0.90 4.26 5.42
C LYS A 49 -1.32 3.42 4.22
N TYR A 50 -2.53 3.63 3.71
CA TYR A 50 -3.12 2.75 2.69
C TYR A 50 -2.99 3.26 1.26
N LYS A 51 -2.64 4.54 1.03
CA LYS A 51 -2.46 5.10 -0.33
C LYS A 51 -1.48 4.31 -1.20
N GLY A 52 -0.43 3.73 -0.62
CA GLY A 52 0.51 2.88 -1.35
C GLY A 52 -0.05 1.50 -1.71
N TYR A 53 -0.82 0.90 -0.79
CA TYR A 53 -1.41 -0.43 -0.98
C TYR A 53 -2.57 -0.40 -1.97
N ILE A 54 -3.43 0.62 -1.90
CA ILE A 54 -4.55 0.80 -2.84
C ILE A 54 -4.02 0.95 -4.26
N LYS A 55 -2.99 1.78 -4.46
CA LYS A 55 -2.37 1.96 -5.77
C LYS A 55 -1.84 0.64 -6.36
N ARG A 56 -1.13 -0.16 -5.55
CA ARG A 56 -0.62 -1.47 -5.98
C ARG A 56 -1.73 -2.44 -6.33
N GLN A 57 -2.77 -2.52 -5.50
CA GLN A 57 -3.91 -3.39 -5.78
C GLN A 57 -4.63 -2.99 -7.08
N LEU A 58 -4.77 -1.68 -7.36
CA LEU A 58 -5.33 -1.22 -8.63
C LEU A 58 -4.45 -1.56 -9.83
N GLU A 59 -3.12 -1.42 -9.70
CA GLU A 59 -2.16 -1.84 -10.74
C GLU A 59 -2.22 -3.35 -11.01
N GLU A 60 -2.42 -4.17 -9.97
CA GLU A 60 -2.63 -5.61 -10.10
C GLU A 60 -3.95 -5.93 -10.81
N ILE A 61 -5.06 -5.31 -10.40
CA ILE A 61 -6.37 -5.46 -11.05
C ILE A 61 -6.28 -5.12 -12.55
N GLU A 62 -5.63 -4.02 -12.90
CA GLU A 62 -5.46 -3.63 -14.31
C GLU A 62 -4.63 -4.63 -15.11
N LYS A 63 -3.61 -5.25 -14.50
CA LYS A 63 -2.86 -6.35 -15.15
C LYS A 63 -3.73 -7.59 -15.35
N TYR A 64 -4.53 -7.97 -14.34
CA TYR A 64 -5.46 -9.10 -14.46
C TYR A 64 -6.49 -8.87 -15.57
N ARG A 65 -7.09 -7.69 -15.64
CA ARG A 65 -8.07 -7.36 -16.69
C ARG A 65 -7.47 -7.42 -18.09
N LYS A 66 -6.24 -6.95 -18.29
CA LYS A 66 -5.53 -7.07 -19.57
C LYS A 66 -5.29 -8.53 -19.97
N ASN A 67 -5.04 -9.40 -19.00
CA ASN A 67 -4.86 -10.83 -19.25
C ASN A 67 -6.19 -11.52 -19.59
N GLU A 68 -7.31 -11.12 -18.97
CA GLU A 68 -8.64 -11.65 -19.29
C GLU A 68 -9.13 -11.23 -20.69
N ASP A 69 -8.82 -10.01 -21.13
CA ASP A 69 -9.16 -9.53 -22.49
C ASP A 69 -8.27 -10.12 -23.60
N THR A 70 -7.27 -10.93 -23.24
CA THR A 70 -6.43 -11.61 -24.22
C THR A 70 -7.19 -12.82 -24.78
N LYS A 71 -7.81 -12.65 -25.95
CA LYS A 71 -8.41 -13.77 -26.70
C LYS A 71 -7.34 -14.82 -26.99
N LEU A 72 -7.62 -16.05 -26.56
CA LEU A 72 -6.84 -17.22 -26.95
C LEU A 72 -6.95 -17.38 -28.47
N PRO A 73 -5.83 -17.54 -29.21
CA PRO A 73 -5.88 -17.83 -30.63
C PRO A 73 -6.73 -19.08 -30.88
N GLU A 74 -7.68 -18.99 -31.81
CA GLU A 74 -8.57 -20.11 -32.17
C GLU A 74 -7.78 -21.33 -32.68
N ASP A 75 -6.55 -21.11 -33.16
CA ASP A 75 -5.62 -22.12 -33.69
C ASP A 75 -4.62 -22.66 -32.65
N MET A 76 -4.85 -22.47 -31.34
CA MET A 76 -3.96 -23.07 -30.34
C MET A 76 -4.11 -24.59 -30.29
N ASP A 77 -3.03 -25.29 -30.62
CA ASP A 77 -2.92 -26.73 -30.42
C ASP A 77 -2.69 -27.04 -28.93
N TYR A 78 -3.80 -27.29 -28.23
CA TYR A 78 -3.84 -27.64 -26.81
C TYR A 78 -3.17 -28.99 -26.49
N THR A 79 -2.68 -29.75 -27.47
CA THR A 79 -2.01 -31.04 -27.21
C THR A 79 -0.53 -30.90 -26.78
N LEU A 80 0.07 -29.71 -26.88
CA LEU A 80 1.46 -29.47 -26.42
C LEU A 80 1.59 -28.94 -24.98
N SER A 81 0.50 -28.56 -24.32
CA SER A 81 0.54 -28.01 -22.96
C SER A 81 0.29 -29.09 -21.89
N GLN A 82 1.06 -30.18 -21.94
CA GLN A 82 1.12 -31.15 -20.83
C GLN A 82 2.07 -30.63 -19.75
N ASN A 83 1.71 -29.52 -19.09
CA ASN A 83 2.32 -29.06 -17.83
C ASN A 83 1.60 -27.84 -17.23
N LEU A 84 0.28 -27.70 -17.40
CA LEU A 84 -0.47 -26.78 -16.55
C LEU A 84 -0.86 -27.51 -15.26
N LEU A 85 0.03 -27.45 -14.28
CA LEU A 85 -0.25 -27.82 -12.89
C LEU A 85 -1.48 -27.04 -12.43
N LEU A 86 -2.56 -27.78 -12.14
CA LEU A 86 -3.70 -27.29 -11.38
C LEU A 86 -3.28 -27.13 -9.91
N PRO A 87 -3.73 -26.08 -9.21
CA PRO A 87 -3.45 -25.84 -7.79
C PRO A 87 -4.06 -26.89 -6.86
#